data_AF-B5DUN8-F1
#
_entry.id   AF-B5DUN8-F1
#
_cell.length_a   1.000
_cell.length_b   1.000
_cell.length_c   1.000
_cell.angle_alpha   90.00
_cell.angle_beta   90.00
_cell.angle_gamma   90.00
#
_symmetry.space_group_name_H-M   'P 1'
#
loop_
_entity.id
_entity.type
_entity.pdbx_description
1 polymer ?
#
loop_
_entity_poly.entity_id
_entity_poly.type
_entity_poly.pdbx_seq_one_letter_code
_entity_poly.pdbx_strand_id
1 'polypeptide(L)'
;MRIPGALYAARGRVPQSEKDVPFQEILPLRLKNTVSGKADSGSDVACLQEMGMLFACMKDNEFVEKYCHKEIQQFQNCFKYYMDRKFKAKKTVNQGFVQPGNNLNYKQLVAATDAHLSTGRSRTDADRSGGAPFISETRLVLRSVPSALC
;
A
#
# COMPACT_ATOMS: atom_id res chain seq x y z
N MET A 1 -48.61 17.92 26.10
CA MET A 1 -48.14 16.52 26.11
C MET A 1 -46.71 16.49 25.62
N ARG A 2 -45.76 16.05 26.45
CA ARG A 2 -44.34 15.94 26.07
C ARG A 2 -44.10 14.53 25.57
N ILE A 3 -43.81 14.39 24.27
CA ILE A 3 -43.43 13.10 23.69
C ILE A 3 -42.08 12.71 24.31
N PRO A 4 -41.96 11.58 25.02
CA PRO A 4 -40.74 11.21 25.71
C PRO A 4 -39.62 10.89 24.70
N GLY A 5 -38.50 11.61 24.79
CA GLY A 5 -37.31 11.46 23.94
C GLY A 5 -36.66 10.06 23.97
N ALA A 6 -37.11 9.18 24.87
CA ALA A 6 -36.69 7.78 24.93
C ALA A 6 -37.10 6.96 23.68
N LEU A 7 -38.15 7.37 22.95
CA LEU A 7 -38.56 6.69 21.71
C LEU A 7 -37.59 6.92 20.54
N TYR A 8 -36.74 7.95 20.62
CA TYR A 8 -35.72 8.23 19.60
C TYR A 8 -34.34 7.63 19.96
N ALA A 9 -34.11 7.24 21.22
CA ALA A 9 -32.84 6.67 21.67
C ALA A 9 -32.71 5.16 21.40
N ALA A 10 -33.83 4.43 21.26
CA ALA A 10 -33.84 3.00 20.96
C ALA A 10 -33.65 2.67 19.47
N ARG A 11 -33.58 3.69 18.61
CA ARG A 11 -33.24 3.55 17.20
C ARG A 11 -31.84 4.12 16.99
N GLY A 12 -30.82 3.31 17.30
CA GLY A 12 -29.47 3.55 16.79
C GLY A 12 -29.55 3.86 15.29
N ARG A 13 -28.67 4.73 14.78
CA ARG A 13 -28.71 5.17 13.38
C ARG A 13 -28.86 3.95 12.46
N VAL A 14 -30.06 3.74 11.95
CA VAL A 14 -30.37 2.67 10.99
C VAL A 14 -29.63 3.02 9.70
N PRO A 15 -29.06 2.05 8.97
CA PRO A 15 -28.50 2.32 7.65
C PRO A 15 -29.52 3.10 6.81
N GLN A 16 -29.06 4.19 6.22
CA GLN A 16 -29.88 5.09 5.42
C GLN A 16 -30.47 4.28 4.25
N SER A 17 -31.77 4.42 4.01
CA SER A 17 -32.41 3.66 2.95
C SER A 17 -31.95 4.18 1.58
N GLU A 18 -31.61 3.28 0.66
CA GLU A 18 -31.15 3.63 -0.71
C GLU A 18 -32.22 4.40 -1.50
N LYS A 19 -33.49 4.29 -1.09
CA LYS A 19 -34.63 4.99 -1.69
C LYS A 19 -34.70 6.46 -1.27
N ASP A 20 -34.31 6.77 -0.04
CA ASP A 20 -34.36 8.12 0.51
C ASP A 20 -33.14 8.96 0.10
N VAL A 21 -32.01 8.32 -0.21
CA VAL A 21 -30.79 8.97 -0.70
C VAL A 21 -30.21 8.19 -1.88
N PRO A 22 -30.64 8.49 -3.12
CA PRO A 22 -30.14 7.80 -4.30
C PRO A 22 -28.66 8.15 -4.52
N PHE A 23 -27.80 7.15 -4.37
CA PHE A 23 -26.38 7.27 -4.69
C PHE A 23 -26.17 7.07 -6.19
N GLN A 24 -25.54 8.04 -6.86
CA GLN A 24 -25.09 7.88 -8.25
C GLN A 24 -23.62 7.48 -8.23
N GLU A 25 -23.33 6.25 -8.63
CA GLU A 25 -21.96 5.76 -8.72
C GLU A 25 -21.24 6.34 -9.95
N ILE A 26 -20.24 7.19 -9.73
CA ILE A 26 -19.35 7.67 -10.81
C ILE A 26 -18.30 6.58 -11.13
N LEU A 27 -17.93 5.78 -10.13
CA LEU A 27 -17.07 4.63 -10.23
C LEU A 27 -17.69 3.46 -9.47
N PRO A 28 -17.48 2.22 -9.94
CA PRO A 28 -18.02 1.05 -9.25
C PRO A 28 -17.47 0.99 -7.82
N LEU A 29 -18.36 0.71 -6.85
CA LEU A 29 -18.05 0.55 -5.42
C LEU A 29 -17.28 -0.76 -5.13
N ARG A 30 -16.18 -0.98 -5.84
CA ARG A 30 -15.30 -2.15 -5.70
C ARG A 30 -13.87 -1.68 -5.49
N LEU A 31 -13.16 -2.39 -4.62
CA LEU A 31 -11.73 -2.14 -4.41
C LEU A 31 -10.96 -2.46 -5.69
N LYS A 32 -10.07 -1.55 -6.08
CA LYS A 32 -9.17 -1.75 -7.21
C LYS A 32 -8.00 -2.63 -6.77
N ASN A 33 -7.48 -3.46 -7.67
CA ASN A 33 -6.28 -4.28 -7.43
C ASN A 33 -4.98 -3.45 -7.36
N THR A 34 -5.06 -2.13 -7.51
CA THR A 34 -3.89 -1.25 -7.48
C THR A 34 -4.16 -0.07 -6.57
N VAL A 35 -3.17 0.28 -5.77
CA VAL A 35 -3.17 1.51 -4.97
C VAL A 35 -2.40 2.59 -5.72
N SER A 36 -2.90 3.82 -5.72
CA SER A 36 -2.17 4.95 -6.29
C SER A 36 -0.95 5.23 -5.42
N GLY A 37 0.25 5.25 -6.01
CA GLY A 37 1.45 5.66 -5.30
C GLY A 37 1.38 7.16 -5.03
N LYS A 38 1.23 7.56 -3.77
CA LYS A 38 1.58 8.93 -3.38
C LYS A 38 3.11 9.02 -3.47
N ALA A 39 3.61 9.85 -4.38
CA ALA A 39 5.04 10.07 -4.49
C ALA A 39 5.53 10.73 -3.20
N ASP A 40 6.39 10.04 -2.45
CA ASP A 40 7.19 10.67 -1.40
C ASP A 40 8.24 11.56 -2.09
N SER A 41 7.81 12.74 -2.54
CA SER A 41 8.68 13.76 -3.11
C SER A 41 9.22 14.71 -2.02
N GLY A 42 9.38 14.21 -0.79
CA GLY A 42 10.06 14.95 0.26
C GLY A 42 11.50 15.23 -0.14
N SER A 43 11.85 16.51 -0.27
CA SER A 43 13.23 16.92 -0.46
C SER A 43 13.98 16.74 0.87
N ASP A 44 14.60 15.57 1.05
CA ASP A 44 15.44 15.31 2.22
C ASP A 44 16.68 16.21 2.17
N VAL A 45 16.73 17.19 3.07
CA VAL A 45 17.94 18.00 3.33
C VAL A 45 18.80 17.24 4.34
N ALA A 46 20.03 16.91 3.95
CA ALA A 46 20.97 16.14 4.77
C ALA A 46 22.22 16.95 5.14
N CYS A 47 22.91 16.54 6.20
CA CYS A 47 24.20 17.08 6.62
C CYS A 47 24.20 18.57 7.03
N LEU A 48 23.06 19.12 7.48
CA LEU A 48 22.97 20.51 7.93
C LEU A 48 23.93 20.84 9.07
N GLN A 49 24.14 19.89 9.99
CA GLN A 49 25.04 20.08 11.12
C GLN A 49 26.49 20.28 10.66
N GLU A 50 26.99 19.39 9.80
CA GLU A 50 28.36 19.48 9.26
C GLU A 50 28.55 20.69 8.35
N MET A 51 27.50 21.08 7.61
CA MET A 51 27.50 22.31 6.82
C MET A 51 27.63 23.55 7.71
N GLY A 52 26.92 23.59 8.83
CA GLY A 52 27.03 24.69 9.79
C GLY A 52 28.44 24.83 10.37
N MET A 53 29.08 23.70 10.75
CA MET A 53 30.45 23.71 11.27
C MET A 53 31.48 24.16 10.23
N LEU A 54 31.33 23.70 8.98
CA LEU A 54 32.18 24.14 7.87
C LEU A 54 32.09 25.65 7.66
N PHE A 55 30.87 26.19 7.60
CA PHE A 55 30.68 27.63 7.39
C PHE A 55 31.15 28.48 8.57
N ALA A 56 31.08 27.96 9.80
CA ALA A 56 31.68 28.63 10.96
C ALA A 56 33.20 28.75 10.82
N CYS A 57 33.89 27.65 10.50
CA CYS A 57 35.34 27.68 10.31
C CYS A 57 35.76 28.58 9.14
N MET A 58 35.03 28.52 8.01
CA MET A 58 35.33 29.37 6.86
C MET A 58 35.13 30.85 7.17
N LYS A 59 34.13 31.20 7.98
CA LYS A 59 33.90 32.59 8.40
C LYS A 59 35.06 33.13 9.24
N ASP A 60 35.60 32.33 10.15
CA ASP A 60 36.68 32.76 11.05
C ASP A 60 38.05 32.86 10.35
N ASN A 61 38.23 32.15 9.23
CA ASN A 61 39.50 32.04 8.51
C ASN A 61 39.45 32.64 7.09
N GLU A 62 38.61 33.66 6.86
CA GLU A 62 38.51 34.38 5.58
C GLU A 62 38.27 33.47 4.35
N PHE A 63 37.54 32.37 4.56
CA PHE A 63 37.22 31.35 3.55
C PHE A 63 38.43 30.59 2.99
N VAL A 64 39.56 30.57 3.71
CA VAL A 64 40.73 29.78 3.33
C VAL A 64 40.56 28.32 3.74
N GLU A 65 40.28 27.46 2.76
CA GLU A 65 39.99 26.02 2.96
C GLU A 65 41.09 25.25 3.71
N LYS A 66 42.35 25.70 3.60
CA LYS A 66 43.51 25.03 4.22
C LYS A 66 43.39 24.92 5.74
N TYR A 67 42.74 25.88 6.39
CA TYR A 67 42.57 25.89 7.85
C TYR A 67 41.40 25.02 8.32
N CYS A 68 40.43 24.75 7.43
CA CYS A 68 39.19 24.04 7.73
C CYS A 68 39.16 22.60 7.21
N HIS A 69 40.33 21.97 7.08
CA HIS A 69 40.43 20.62 6.51
C HIS A 69 39.62 19.59 7.32
N LYS A 70 39.50 19.76 8.64
CA LYS A 70 38.76 18.82 9.50
C LYS A 70 37.26 18.85 9.21
N GLU A 71 36.70 20.04 9.12
CA GLU A 71 35.29 20.33 8.88
C GLU A 71 34.89 19.91 7.46
N ILE A 72 35.79 20.15 6.48
CA ILE A 72 35.61 19.69 5.09
C ILE A 72 35.51 18.16 5.04
N GLN A 73 36.43 17.44 5.71
CA GLN A 73 36.41 15.98 5.74
C GLN A 73 35.15 15.43 6.40
N GLN A 74 34.70 16.03 7.51
CA GLN A 74 33.46 15.65 8.19
C GLN A 74 32.24 15.82 7.29
N PHE A 75 32.12 16.96 6.60
CA PHE A 75 31.05 17.20 5.64
C PHE A 75 31.07 16.19 4.49
N GLN A 76 32.23 15.95 3.88
CA GLN A 76 32.38 14.98 2.79
C GLN A 76 31.99 13.57 3.22
N ASN A 77 32.37 13.17 4.44
CA ASN A 77 32.01 11.86 4.99
C ASN A 77 30.49 11.75 5.19
N CYS A 78 29.85 12.76 5.80
CA CYS A 78 28.39 12.78 5.94
C CYS A 78 27.69 12.65 4.59
N PHE A 79 28.16 13.40 3.58
CA PHE A 79 27.56 13.38 2.25
C PHE A 79 27.70 12.01 1.57
N LYS A 80 28.86 11.36 1.68
CA LYS A 80 29.08 9.99 1.17
C LYS A 80 28.11 9.00 1.82
N TYR A 81 28.01 9.01 3.15
CA TYR A 81 27.09 8.13 3.87
C TYR A 81 25.62 8.37 3.51
N TYR A 82 25.22 9.63 3.34
CA TYR A 82 23.88 9.97 2.89
C TYR A 82 23.58 9.44 1.49
N MET A 83 24.50 9.61 0.54
CA MET A 83 24.35 9.11 -0.83
C MET A 83 24.26 7.59 -0.88
N ASP A 84 25.09 6.89 -0.10
CA ASP A 84 25.04 5.43 0.01
C ASP A 84 23.71 4.94 0.60
N ARG A 85 23.23 5.59 1.67
CA ARG A 85 21.93 5.27 2.26
C ARG A 85 20.78 5.51 1.29
N LYS A 86 20.80 6.63 0.56
CA LYS A 86 19.80 6.97 -0.45
C LYS A 86 19.80 5.96 -1.58
N PHE A 87 20.97 5.52 -2.03
CA PHE A 87 21.10 4.48 -3.06
C PHE A 87 20.57 3.13 -2.57
N LYS A 88 20.90 2.72 -1.34
CA LYS A 88 20.37 1.50 -0.71
C LYS A 88 18.84 1.57 -0.58
N ALA A 89 18.28 2.68 -0.13
CA ALA A 89 16.84 2.88 -0.02
C ALA A 89 16.12 2.79 -1.39
N LYS A 90 16.71 3.36 -2.45
CA LYS A 90 16.16 3.20 -3.81
C LYS A 90 16.19 1.75 -4.28
N LYS A 91 17.25 1.00 -3.98
CA LYS A 91 17.35 -0.42 -4.30
C LYS A 91 16.29 -1.24 -3.57
N THR A 92 16.10 -1.03 -2.27
CA THR A 92 15.10 -1.79 -1.50
C THR A 92 13.68 -1.51 -1.96
N VAL A 93 13.35 -0.25 -2.27
CA VAL A 93 12.05 0.13 -2.84
C VAL A 93 11.81 -0.55 -4.20
N ASN A 94 12.84 -0.69 -5.03
CA ASN A 94 12.71 -1.35 -6.34
C ASN A 94 12.65 -2.88 -6.23
N GLN A 95 13.32 -3.47 -5.25
CA GLN A 95 13.31 -4.92 -5.02
C GLN A 95 11.98 -5.44 -4.46
N GLY A 96 11.09 -4.55 -3.98
CA GLY A 96 9.73 -4.93 -3.57
C GLY A 96 9.67 -5.86 -2.35
N PHE A 97 10.76 -5.99 -1.59
CA PHE A 97 10.83 -6.85 -0.41
C PHE A 97 9.82 -6.38 0.63
N VAL A 98 8.83 -7.20 0.97
CA VAL A 98 7.79 -6.87 1.97
C VAL A 98 8.39 -7.03 3.36
N GLN A 99 8.71 -5.93 4.02
CA GLN A 99 8.99 -5.94 5.46
C GLN A 99 7.64 -5.85 6.19
N PRO A 100 7.26 -6.83 7.03
CA PRO A 100 6.02 -6.74 7.79
C PRO A 100 6.11 -5.57 8.77
N GLY A 101 5.24 -4.58 8.62
CA GLY A 101 5.21 -3.36 9.44
C GLY A 101 4.08 -2.42 8.99
N ASN A 102 3.88 -1.34 9.73
CA ASN A 102 2.70 -0.48 9.57
C ASN A 102 2.79 0.52 8.40
N ASN A 103 3.99 0.74 7.82
CA ASN A 103 4.23 1.69 6.74
C ASN A 103 4.77 0.97 5.50
N LEU A 104 3.88 0.33 4.75
CA LEU A 104 4.21 -0.38 3.51
C LEU A 104 4.24 0.58 2.32
N ASN A 105 5.25 0.42 1.46
CA ASN A 105 5.34 1.12 0.19
C ASN A 105 4.19 0.67 -0.74
N TYR A 106 3.71 1.56 -1.61
CA TYR A 106 2.64 1.23 -2.57
C TYR A 106 2.94 -0.03 -3.39
N LYS A 107 4.21 -0.28 -3.75
CA LYS A 107 4.63 -1.50 -4.46
C LYS A 107 4.43 -2.77 -3.61
N GLN A 108 4.70 -2.68 -2.31
CA GLN A 108 4.49 -3.79 -1.36
C GLN A 108 2.99 -4.04 -1.12
N LEU A 109 2.18 -2.97 -1.06
CA LEU A 109 0.73 -3.08 -0.92
C LEU A 109 0.09 -3.73 -2.14
N VAL A 110 0.49 -3.34 -3.35
CA VAL A 110 0.02 -3.99 -4.60
C VAL A 110 0.42 -5.46 -4.63
N ALA A 111 1.66 -5.78 -4.27
CA ALA A 111 2.12 -7.17 -4.20
C ALA A 111 1.30 -8.00 -3.19
N ALA A 112 0.93 -7.42 -2.04
CA ALA A 112 0.09 -8.09 -1.05
C ALA A 112 -1.34 -8.32 -1.54
N THR A 113 -1.95 -7.35 -2.23
CA THR A 113 -3.31 -7.52 -2.79
C THR A 113 -3.35 -8.60 -3.88
N ASP A 114 -2.32 -8.69 -4.72
CA ASP A 114 -2.22 -9.72 -5.76
C ASP A 114 -2.05 -11.13 -5.17
N ALA A 115 -1.28 -11.27 -4.10
CA ALA A 115 -1.12 -12.54 -3.39
C ALA A 115 -2.47 -13.05 -2.82
N HIS A 116 -3.34 -12.16 -2.34
CA HIS A 116 -4.67 -12.53 -1.85
C HIS A 116 -5.67 -12.85 -2.96
N LEU A 117 -5.60 -12.17 -4.13
CA LEU A 117 -6.47 -12.50 -5.27
C LEU A 117 -6.20 -13.91 -5.82
N SER A 118 -4.94 -14.35 -5.82
CA SER A 118 -4.57 -15.70 -6.30
C SER A 118 -4.98 -16.82 -5.34
N THR A 119 -5.04 -16.54 -4.03
CA THR A 119 -5.53 -17.49 -3.01
C THR A 119 -7.05 -17.45 -2.82
N GLY A 120 -7.72 -16.39 -3.27
CA GLY A 120 -9.16 -16.17 -3.12
C GLY A 120 -10.08 -16.89 -4.11
N ARG A 121 -9.57 -17.62 -5.12
CA ARG A 121 -10.39 -18.32 -6.13
C ARG A 121 -11.00 -19.66 -5.66
N SER A 122 -11.09 -19.88 -4.35
CA SER A 122 -11.62 -21.13 -3.78
C SER A 122 -12.68 -20.95 -2.69
N ARG A 123 -13.17 -19.73 -2.43
CA ARG A 123 -14.22 -19.51 -1.42
C ARG A 123 -15.28 -18.49 -1.86
N THR A 124 -16.02 -18.81 -2.91
CA THR A 124 -17.46 -18.52 -3.03
C THR A 124 -18.01 -19.34 -4.18
N ASP A 125 -18.79 -20.38 -3.89
CA ASP A 125 -19.93 -20.87 -4.69
C ASP A 125 -20.67 -21.98 -3.90
N ALA A 126 -21.03 -21.70 -2.64
CA ALA A 126 -21.94 -22.55 -1.87
C ALA A 126 -22.43 -21.83 -0.62
N ASP A 127 -23.22 -20.75 -0.77
CA ASP A 127 -24.27 -20.38 0.19
C ASP A 127 -24.99 -19.09 -0.23
N ARG A 128 -25.84 -19.19 -1.25
CA ARG A 128 -27.10 -18.42 -1.33
C ARG A 128 -27.92 -18.81 -2.56
N SER A 129 -28.75 -19.82 -2.39
CA SER A 129 -30.06 -19.89 -3.06
C SER A 129 -30.87 -21.02 -2.44
N GLY A 130 -31.62 -20.70 -1.39
CA GLY A 130 -32.86 -21.43 -1.14
C GLY A 130 -33.81 -21.09 -2.29
N GLY A 131 -34.11 -22.09 -3.12
CA GLY A 131 -35.01 -21.94 -4.26
C GLY A 131 -35.00 -23.16 -5.18
N ALA A 132 -35.77 -24.19 -4.79
CA ALA A 132 -36.33 -25.32 -5.56
C ALA A 132 -35.43 -26.15 -6.54
N PRO A 133 -35.53 -27.50 -6.51
CA PRO A 133 -34.81 -28.36 -7.45
C PRO A 133 -35.51 -28.37 -8.81
N PHE A 134 -34.79 -27.97 -9.86
CA PHE A 134 -35.22 -28.25 -11.24
C PHE A 134 -34.56 -29.55 -11.70
N ILE A 135 -35.41 -30.56 -11.87
CA ILE A 135 -35.09 -31.88 -12.42
C ILE A 135 -34.95 -31.70 -13.94
N SER A 136 -33.81 -32.04 -14.53
CA SER A 136 -33.74 -32.79 -15.80
C SER A 136 -32.32 -32.97 -16.32
N GLU A 137 -32.05 -34.23 -16.68
CA GLU A 137 -31.13 -34.68 -17.73
C GLU A 137 -29.61 -34.75 -17.45
N THR A 138 -29.25 -35.94 -16.95
CA THR A 138 -28.31 -36.88 -17.60
C THR A 138 -27.60 -36.35 -18.85
N ARG A 139 -26.29 -36.09 -18.72
CA ARG A 139 -25.35 -36.35 -19.82
C ARG A 139 -24.16 -37.12 -19.29
N LEU A 140 -24.19 -38.43 -19.53
CA LEU A 140 -23.03 -39.30 -19.56
C LEU A 140 -21.91 -38.61 -20.34
N VAL A 141 -20.77 -38.37 -19.71
CA VAL A 141 -19.49 -38.32 -20.44
C VAL A 141 -18.82 -39.66 -20.19
N LEU A 142 -19.01 -40.54 -21.17
CA LEU A 142 -18.30 -41.81 -21.31
C LEU A 142 -16.79 -41.56 -21.20
N ARG A 143 -16.17 -42.20 -20.21
CA ARG A 143 -14.75 -42.54 -20.25
C ARG A 143 -14.54 -43.53 -21.38
N SER A 144 -13.74 -43.17 -22.37
CA SER A 144 -13.11 -44.12 -23.29
C SER A 144 -11.60 -43.87 -23.31
N VAL A 145 -10.88 -44.68 -22.53
CA VAL A 145 -9.48 -45.03 -22.79
C VAL A 145 -9.51 -46.17 -23.82
N PRO A 146 -8.59 -46.18 -24.78
CA PRO A 146 -7.90 -47.43 -25.02
C PRO A 146 -6.38 -47.27 -25.10
N SER A 147 -5.73 -48.21 -24.43
CA SER A 147 -4.34 -48.58 -24.52
C SER A 147 -4.04 -49.34 -25.82
N ALA A 148 -2.88 -49.10 -26.44
CA ALA A 148 -2.03 -50.07 -27.14
C ALA A 148 -0.78 -49.32 -27.63
N LEU A 149 0.42 -49.61 -27.13
CA LEU A 149 1.36 -50.69 -27.47
C LEU A 149 2.08 -50.51 -28.82
N CYS A 150 3.41 -50.61 -28.74
CA CYS A 150 4.46 -50.61 -29.76
C CYS A 150 5.00 -49.24 -30.21
#